data_AF-A0A1Y1KYG9-F1
#
_entry.id   AF-A0A1Y1KYG9-F1
#
_cell.length_a   1.000
_cell.length_b   1.000
_cell.length_c   1.000
_cell.angle_alpha   90.00
_cell.angle_beta   90.00
_cell.angle_gamma   90.00
#
_symmetry.space_group_name_H-M   'P 1'
#
loop_
_entity.id
_entity.type
_entity.pdbx_description
1 polymer ?
#
loop_
_entity_poly.entity_id
_entity_poly.type
_entity_poly.pdbx_seq_one_letter_code
_entity_poly.pdbx_strand_id
1 'polypeptide(L)'
;FVTLYKYSLNYMRSDKVKTVTDPIPKTILYWNAYWSEKDFEIGFGAEPFRTCKYKYCFATNYKTFKPIDEFDAIIFHTPTYNPKRDGKPSRRNERQVYIFHNMETPVTNAVNFKNFNSFYNWSMTYRLDS
;
A
#
# COMPACT_ATOMS: atom_id res chain seq x y z
N PHE A 1 -14.21 14.18 8.79
CA PHE A 1 -14.52 12.73 8.74
C PHE A 1 -15.51 12.37 7.62
N VAL A 2 -16.71 12.98 7.54
CA VAL A 2 -17.66 12.70 6.44
C VAL A 2 -17.23 13.25 5.07
N THR A 3 -16.49 14.37 5.06
CA THR A 3 -16.22 15.12 3.82
C THR A 3 -15.21 14.43 2.89
N LEU A 4 -14.09 13.92 3.41
CA LEU A 4 -13.06 13.26 2.58
C LEU A 4 -13.47 11.84 2.13
N TYR A 5 -14.24 11.13 2.95
CA TYR A 5 -14.86 9.86 2.55
C TYR A 5 -15.86 10.06 1.40
N LYS A 6 -16.65 11.14 1.45
CA LYS A 6 -17.50 11.58 0.32
C LYS A 6 -16.68 11.92 -0.92
N TYR A 7 -15.51 12.56 -0.79
CA TYR A 7 -14.65 12.87 -1.94
C TYR A 7 -14.07 11.62 -2.62
N SER A 8 -13.63 10.61 -1.84
CA SER A 8 -13.15 9.34 -2.40
C SER A 8 -14.28 8.56 -3.10
N LEU A 9 -15.49 8.53 -2.50
CA LEU A 9 -16.68 7.98 -3.15
C LEU A 9 -17.07 8.74 -4.44
N ASN A 10 -16.91 10.07 -4.46
CA ASN A 10 -17.18 10.88 -5.63
C ASN A 10 -16.19 10.62 -6.78
N TYR A 11 -14.91 10.33 -6.48
CA TYR A 11 -13.92 9.96 -7.52
C TYR A 11 -14.19 8.56 -8.10
N MET A 12 -14.81 7.67 -7.33
CA MET A 12 -15.27 6.35 -7.81
C MET A 12 -16.63 6.41 -8.55
N ARG A 13 -17.29 7.57 -8.59
CA ARG A 13 -18.62 7.72 -9.20
C ARG A 13 -18.49 7.97 -10.69
N SER A 14 -18.30 6.89 -11.45
CA SER A 14 -18.92 6.81 -12.77
C SER A 14 -20.44 6.92 -12.55
N ASP A 15 -21.15 7.70 -13.38
CA ASP A 15 -22.56 8.12 -13.23
C ASP A 15 -23.64 7.00 -13.10
N LYS A 16 -23.26 5.76 -12.77
CA LYS A 16 -24.12 4.58 -12.69
C LYS A 16 -24.19 3.88 -11.33
N VAL A 17 -23.88 4.54 -10.21
CA VAL A 17 -24.08 3.92 -8.88
C VAL A 17 -25.44 4.35 -8.29
N LYS A 18 -26.46 3.49 -8.49
CA LYS A 18 -27.71 3.47 -7.73
C LYS A 18 -27.64 2.32 -6.72
N THR A 19 -27.83 2.65 -5.44
CA THR A 19 -27.87 1.79 -4.23
C THR A 19 -26.56 1.59 -3.46
N VAL A 20 -26.63 1.82 -2.14
CA VAL A 20 -25.58 1.58 -1.14
C VAL A 20 -25.50 0.07 -0.87
N THR A 21 -24.95 -0.68 -1.83
CA THR A 21 -24.63 -2.11 -1.68
C THR A 21 -23.21 -2.44 -2.13
N ASP A 22 -22.44 -1.44 -2.58
CA ASP A 22 -21.05 -1.67 -2.93
C ASP A 22 -20.24 -2.00 -1.67
N PRO A 23 -19.28 -2.95 -1.73
CA PRO A 23 -18.38 -3.26 -0.64
C PRO A 23 -17.65 -2.00 -0.13
N ILE A 24 -16.91 -2.09 0.97
CA ILE A 24 -15.93 -1.03 1.32
C ILE A 24 -14.62 -1.36 0.59
N PRO A 25 -13.96 -0.39 -0.09
CA PRO A 25 -12.75 -0.68 -0.85
C PRO A 25 -11.64 -1.16 0.07
N LYS A 26 -10.88 -2.17 -0.38
CA LYS A 26 -9.65 -2.54 0.31
C LYS A 26 -8.65 -1.40 0.19
N THR A 27 -7.96 -1.08 1.27
CA THR A 27 -7.04 0.06 1.34
C THR A 27 -5.61 -0.40 1.51
N ILE A 28 -4.74 0.12 0.64
CA ILE A 28 -3.31 -0.20 0.60
C ILE A 28 -2.53 1.08 0.92
N LEU A 29 -1.68 1.02 1.93
CA LEU A 29 -0.82 2.12 2.35
C LEU A 29 0.61 1.93 1.83
N TYR A 30 1.15 2.95 1.19
CA TYR A 30 2.57 3.11 0.90
C TYR A 30 3.27 3.77 2.09
N TRP A 31 4.12 3.01 2.80
CA TRP A 31 4.66 3.45 4.10
C TRP A 31 5.76 4.50 3.98
N ASN A 32 6.66 4.33 3.01
CA ASN A 32 7.79 5.19 2.69
C ASN A 32 7.96 5.23 1.17
N ALA A 33 8.54 6.28 0.60
CA ALA A 33 8.68 6.41 -0.84
C ALA A 33 9.60 5.32 -1.44
N TYR A 34 9.25 4.88 -2.66
CA TYR A 34 10.16 4.14 -3.53
C TYR A 34 11.13 5.16 -4.14
N TRP A 35 12.29 5.34 -3.51
CA TRP A 35 13.18 6.45 -3.83
C TRP A 35 12.48 7.82 -3.69
N SER A 36 12.31 8.55 -4.79
CA SER A 36 11.52 9.79 -4.87
C SER A 36 10.02 9.54 -5.10
N GLU A 37 9.65 8.34 -5.54
CA GLU A 37 8.32 8.02 -6.03
C GLU A 37 7.39 7.62 -4.89
N LYS A 38 6.42 8.50 -4.62
CA LYS A 38 5.47 8.35 -3.52
C LYS A 38 4.34 7.37 -3.83
N ASP A 39 4.11 7.11 -5.11
CA ASP A 39 3.11 6.19 -5.65
C ASP A 39 3.71 4.83 -6.04
N PHE A 40 4.98 4.60 -5.70
CA PHE A 40 5.72 3.37 -6.00
C PHE A 40 5.87 3.08 -7.50
N GLU A 41 5.64 4.06 -8.38
CA GLU A 41 5.46 3.84 -9.83
C GLU A 41 4.31 2.87 -10.17
N ILE A 42 3.46 2.58 -9.18
CA ILE A 42 2.27 1.73 -9.32
C ILE A 42 1.03 2.60 -9.54
N GLY A 43 0.98 3.76 -8.88
CA GLY A 43 -0.10 4.75 -8.98
C GLY A 43 -0.90 4.91 -7.69
N PHE A 44 -1.87 5.83 -7.69
CA PHE A 44 -2.71 6.16 -6.53
C PHE A 44 -4.21 5.88 -6.76
N GLY A 45 -4.94 5.80 -5.65
CA GLY A 45 -6.37 5.62 -5.64
C GLY A 45 -6.78 4.30 -6.26
N ALA A 46 -7.82 4.33 -7.10
CA ALA A 46 -8.32 3.15 -7.81
C ALA A 46 -7.59 2.87 -9.13
N GLU A 47 -6.72 3.79 -9.57
CA GLU A 47 -6.06 3.72 -10.89
C GLU A 47 -5.29 2.40 -11.12
N PRO A 48 -4.44 1.92 -10.18
CA PRO A 48 -3.65 0.70 -10.39
C PRO A 48 -4.49 -0.56 -10.57
N PHE A 49 -5.77 -0.51 -10.19
CA PHE A 49 -6.66 -1.66 -10.12
C PHE A 49 -7.68 -1.70 -11.26
N ARG A 50 -7.68 -0.73 -12.18
CA ARG A 50 -8.71 -0.61 -13.24
C ARG A 50 -8.77 -1.82 -14.17
N THR A 51 -7.61 -2.43 -14.43
CA THR A 51 -7.44 -3.61 -15.29
C THR A 51 -7.44 -4.92 -14.53
N CYS A 52 -7.44 -4.89 -13.19
CA CYS A 52 -7.41 -6.09 -12.36
C CYS A 52 -8.77 -6.80 -12.31
N LYS A 53 -8.75 -8.11 -12.03
CA LYS A 53 -9.96 -8.88 -11.70
C LYS A 53 -10.68 -8.30 -10.48
N TYR A 54 -9.92 -7.87 -9.48
CA TYR A 54 -10.41 -7.19 -8.28
C TYR A 54 -10.13 -5.70 -8.39
N LYS A 55 -11.18 -4.91 -8.60
CA LYS A 55 -11.08 -3.46 -8.86
C LYS A 55 -11.35 -2.59 -7.64
N TYR A 56 -11.93 -3.19 -6.60
CA TYR A 56 -12.50 -2.47 -5.46
C TYR A 56 -11.43 -2.23 -4.38
N CYS A 57 -10.37 -1.53 -4.79
CA CYS A 57 -9.15 -1.26 -4.03
C CYS A 57 -8.76 0.22 -4.15
N PHE A 58 -8.03 0.73 -3.17
CA PHE A 58 -7.56 2.10 -3.11
C PHE A 58 -6.14 2.18 -2.53
N ALA A 59 -5.20 2.73 -3.29
CA ALA A 59 -3.82 2.94 -2.88
C ALA A 59 -3.55 4.38 -2.43
N THR A 60 -2.78 4.59 -1.37
CA THR A 60 -2.42 5.92 -0.88
C THR A 60 -1.11 5.90 -0.10
N ASN A 61 -0.45 7.04 0.02
CA ASN A 61 0.67 7.26 0.96
C ASN A 61 0.27 8.12 2.17
N TYR A 62 -1.00 8.52 2.28
CA TYR A 62 -1.48 9.36 3.38
C TYR A 62 -1.71 8.53 4.65
N LYS A 63 -0.71 8.49 5.53
CA LYS A 63 -0.77 7.81 6.84
C LYS A 63 -1.93 8.29 7.74
N THR A 64 -2.46 9.49 7.50
CA THR A 64 -3.58 10.08 8.23
C THR A 64 -4.95 9.80 7.60
N PHE A 65 -5.01 9.05 6.50
CA PHE A 65 -6.26 8.72 5.81
C PHE A 65 -7.23 7.92 6.69
N LYS A 66 -6.71 7.04 7.56
CA LYS A 66 -7.42 6.26 8.57
C LYS A 66 -6.42 5.71 9.60
N PRO A 67 -6.87 5.12 10.73
CA PRO A 67 -5.98 4.42 11.64
C PRO A 67 -5.10 3.40 10.91
N ILE A 68 -3.82 3.32 11.28
CA ILE A 68 -2.82 2.51 10.56
C ILE A 68 -3.20 1.02 10.57
N ASP A 69 -3.79 0.52 11.65
CA ASP A 69 -4.25 -0.85 11.83
C ASP A 69 -5.57 -1.17 11.10
N GLU A 70 -6.18 -0.20 10.40
CA GLU A 70 -7.38 -0.38 9.57
C GLU A 70 -7.08 -0.44 8.06
N PHE A 71 -5.82 -0.30 7.64
CA PHE A 71 -5.44 -0.60 6.26
C PHE A 71 -5.41 -2.12 6.04
N ASP A 72 -5.85 -2.59 4.88
CA ASP A 72 -5.82 -4.02 4.53
C ASP A 72 -4.39 -4.50 4.24
N ALA A 73 -3.58 -3.63 3.62
CA ALA A 73 -2.17 -3.91 3.40
C ALA A 73 -1.30 -2.66 3.56
N ILE A 74 -0.03 -2.87 3.91
CA ILE A 74 1.00 -1.84 3.95
C ILE A 74 2.21 -2.32 3.16
N ILE A 75 2.65 -1.52 2.19
CA ILE A 75 3.84 -1.78 1.38
C ILE A 75 5.00 -0.92 1.90
N PHE A 76 6.16 -1.55 2.08
CA PHE A 76 7.39 -0.90 2.51
C PHE A 76 8.43 -1.03 1.40
N HIS A 77 8.91 0.09 0.89
CA HIS A 77 10.10 0.05 0.04
C HIS A 77 11.30 -0.25 0.95
N THR A 78 11.68 -1.52 0.99
CA THR A 78 12.54 -2.03 2.06
C THR A 78 13.99 -1.55 1.96
N PRO A 79 14.59 -1.37 0.77
CA PRO A 79 15.94 -0.79 0.65
C PRO A 79 16.08 0.59 1.32
N THR A 80 15.04 1.43 1.23
CA THR A 80 15.10 2.77 1.83
C THR A 80 14.42 2.84 3.20
N TYR A 81 13.61 1.87 3.61
CA TYR A 81 12.85 1.95 4.86
C TYR A 81 13.76 2.02 6.10
N ASN A 82 13.60 3.08 6.88
CA ASN A 82 14.29 3.29 8.15
C ASN A 82 13.28 3.64 9.25
N PRO A 83 13.06 2.78 10.27
CA PRO A 83 12.10 3.03 11.33
C PRO A 83 12.32 4.34 12.12
N LYS A 84 13.56 4.84 12.22
CA LYS A 84 13.85 6.11 12.91
C LYS A 84 13.38 7.31 12.10
N ARG A 85 13.46 7.25 10.77
CA ARG A 85 13.09 8.34 9.87
C ARG A 85 11.63 8.25 9.43
N ASP A 86 11.19 7.06 9.06
CA ASP A 86 9.89 6.82 8.44
C ASP A 86 8.82 6.42 9.48
N GLY A 87 9.23 6.23 10.73
CA GLY A 87 8.42 5.69 11.81
C GLY A 87 8.14 4.20 11.62
N LYS A 88 7.54 3.59 12.64
CA LYS A 88 7.00 2.22 12.61
C LYS A 88 5.48 2.28 12.79
N PRO A 89 4.70 1.40 12.13
CA PRO A 89 3.28 1.25 12.46
C PRO A 89 3.10 1.04 13.96
N SER A 90 2.30 1.90 14.59
CA SER A 90 2.09 1.89 16.05
C SER A 90 1.34 0.64 16.52
N ARG A 91 0.47 0.10 15.66
CA ARG A 91 -0.29 -1.14 15.87
C ARG A 91 -0.33 -1.91 14.56
N ARG A 92 -0.47 -3.23 14.66
CA ARG A 92 -0.66 -4.15 13.53
C ARG A 92 -1.87 -5.01 13.82
N ASN A 93 -2.83 -5.02 12.90
CA ASN A 93 -3.96 -5.93 12.94
C ASN A 93 -3.54 -7.30 12.38
N GLU A 94 -4.03 -8.40 12.94
CA GLU A 94 -3.71 -9.77 12.47
C GLU A 94 -4.16 -10.02 11.02
N ARG A 95 -5.18 -9.28 10.56
CA ARG A 95 -5.69 -9.37 9.18
C ARG A 95 -4.91 -8.50 8.19
N GLN A 96 -4.02 -7.63 8.68
CA GLN A 96 -3.28 -6.69 7.85
C GLN A 96 -2.04 -7.36 7.27
N VAL A 97 -1.84 -7.18 5.96
CA VAL A 97 -0.72 -7.76 5.24
C VAL A 97 0.41 -6.74 5.08
N TYR A 98 1.61 -7.06 5.59
CA TYR A 98 2.80 -6.25 5.41
C TYR A 98 3.59 -6.81 4.23
N ILE A 99 3.87 -5.96 3.24
CA ILE A 99 4.48 -6.36 1.98
C ILE A 99 5.89 -5.80 1.91
N PHE A 100 6.87 -6.69 1.82
CA PHE A 100 8.25 -6.38 1.49
C PHE A 100 8.31 -6.00 0.00
N HIS A 101 8.68 -4.78 -0.32
CA HIS A 101 8.89 -4.35 -1.71
C HIS A 101 10.36 -4.06 -1.99
N ASN A 102 10.91 -4.72 -3.01
CA ASN A 102 12.22 -4.42 -3.59
C ASN A 102 12.29 -4.88 -5.05
N MET A 103 12.29 -3.95 -5.99
CA MET A 103 12.41 -4.23 -7.43
C MET A 103 13.85 -4.06 -7.95
N GLU A 104 14.81 -3.83 -7.05
CA GLU A 104 16.20 -3.59 -7.42
C GLU A 104 17.01 -4.87 -7.49
N THR A 105 18.09 -4.83 -8.28
CA THR A 105 19.00 -5.96 -8.41
C THR A 105 19.60 -6.36 -7.06
N PRO A 106 19.82 -7.67 -6.82
CA PRO A 106 20.30 -8.17 -5.53
C PRO A 106 21.76 -7.77 -5.25
N VAL A 107 22.51 -7.37 -6.27
CA VAL A 107 23.95 -7.05 -6.19
C VAL A 107 24.19 -5.70 -5.49
N THR A 108 23.28 -4.74 -5.62
CA THR A 108 23.48 -3.37 -5.13
C THR A 108 23.03 -3.15 -3.69
N ASN A 109 22.13 -4.01 -3.16
CA ASN A 109 21.55 -3.84 -1.83
C ASN A 109 21.54 -5.16 -1.06
N ALA A 110 22.62 -5.44 -0.33
CA ALA A 110 22.66 -6.51 0.66
C ALA A 110 21.77 -6.12 1.86
N VAL A 111 20.44 -6.24 1.70
CA VAL A 111 19.48 -6.03 2.78
C VAL A 111 19.75 -7.07 3.86
N ASN A 112 20.02 -6.63 5.09
CA ASN A 112 20.15 -7.54 6.22
C ASN A 112 18.77 -8.05 6.64
N PHE A 113 18.33 -9.16 6.06
CA PHE A 113 17.04 -9.78 6.31
C PHE A 113 16.82 -10.21 7.77
N LYS A 114 17.88 -10.41 8.57
CA LYS A 114 17.76 -10.78 9.99
C LYS A 114 16.99 -9.74 10.79
N ASN A 115 17.06 -8.46 10.40
CA ASN A 115 16.38 -7.37 11.08
C ASN A 115 14.86 -7.32 10.81
N PHE A 116 14.36 -8.14 9.89
CA PHE A 116 12.96 -8.14 9.45
C PHE A 116 12.22 -9.45 9.76
N ASN A 117 12.78 -10.28 10.65
CA ASN A 117 12.21 -11.60 10.94
C ASN A 117 10.74 -11.46 11.40
N SER A 118 9.83 -12.17 10.71
CA SER A 118 8.37 -12.14 10.91
C SER A 118 7.70 -10.76 10.79
N PHE A 119 8.38 -9.76 10.25
CA PHE A 119 7.77 -8.43 10.06
C PHE A 119 6.86 -8.41 8.83
N TYR A 120 7.33 -8.94 7.70
CA TYR A 120 6.56 -8.99 6.45
C TYR A 120 5.80 -10.31 6.30
N ASN A 121 4.61 -10.24 5.70
CA ASN A 121 3.82 -11.41 5.31
C ASN A 121 4.17 -11.87 3.90
N TRP A 122 4.23 -10.93 2.95
CA TRP A 122 4.44 -11.19 1.52
C TRP A 122 5.62 -10.39 0.99
N SER A 123 6.17 -10.84 -0.14
CA SER A 123 7.19 -10.14 -0.91
C SER A 123 6.67 -9.75 -2.29
N MET A 124 7.12 -8.59 -2.77
CA MET A 124 6.98 -8.09 -4.12
C MET A 124 8.39 -7.75 -4.61
N THR A 125 8.96 -8.64 -5.42
CA THR A 125 10.33 -8.55 -5.92
C THR A 125 10.37 -8.75 -7.43
N TYR A 126 11.47 -8.32 -8.06
CA TYR A 126 11.73 -8.61 -9.46
C TYR A 126 11.69 -10.13 -9.72
N ARG A 127 11.36 -10.53 -10.95
CA ARG A 127 11.45 -11.93 -11.37
C ARG A 127 12.82 -12.17 -12.00
N LEU A 128 13.35 -13.39 -11.85
CA LEU A 128 14.64 -13.76 -12.44
C LEU A 128 14.60 -13.82 -13.98
N ASP A 129 13.42 -13.92 -14.58
CA ASP A 129 13.18 -13.99 -16.02
C ASP A 129 12.79 -12.63 -16.65
N SER A 130 13.07 -11.52 -15.95
CA SER A 130 12.80 -10.16 -16.42
C SER A 130 13.76 -9.67 -17.50
#